data_AF-A0AA97F3F9-F1
#
_entry.id   AF-A0AA97F3F9-F1
#
_cell.length_a   1.000
_cell.length_b   1.000
_cell.length_c   1.000
_cell.angle_alpha   90.00
_cell.angle_beta   90.00
_cell.angle_gamma   90.00
#
_symmetry.space_group_name_H-M   'P 1'
#
loop_
_entity.id
_entity.type
_entity.pdbx_description
1 polymer ?
#
loop_
_entity_poly.entity_id
_entity_poly.type
_entity_poly.pdbx_seq_one_letter_code
_entity_poly.pdbx_strand_id
1 'polypeptide(L)' 'MNNTQVTQVLEHLKQGRSITQVDAIRLYKCYRLSAIIKRLRNQGHEILTYNERNNSGTGTHARYELKGV' A
#
# COMPACT_ATOMS: atom_id res chain seq x y z
N MET A 1 16.61 -11.68 -4.41
CA MET A 1 16.67 -10.21 -4.27
C MET A 1 15.44 -9.73 -3.49
N ASN A 2 15.63 -9.35 -2.23
CA ASN A 2 14.61 -8.64 -1.45
C ASN A 2 14.46 -7.25 -2.06
N ASN A 3 13.35 -7.00 -2.75
CA ASN A 3 13.11 -5.70 -3.34
C ASN A 3 12.80 -4.73 -2.19
N THR A 4 13.69 -3.78 -1.93
CA THR A 4 13.70 -2.94 -0.71
C THR A 4 12.34 -2.28 -0.46
N GLN A 5 11.65 -1.89 -1.53
CA GLN A 5 10.32 -1.28 -1.47
C GLN A 5 9.22 -2.26 -1.01
N VAL A 6 9.32 -3.55 -1.34
CA VAL A 6 8.36 -4.57 -0.90
C VAL A 6 8.46 -4.74 0.62
N THR A 7 9.69 -4.84 1.14
CA THR A 7 9.94 -4.91 2.58
C THR A 7 9.49 -3.63 3.27
N GLN A 8 9.82 -2.45 2.75
CA GLN A 8 9.41 -1.17 3.33
C GLN A 8 7.89 -1.01 3.43
N VAL A 9 7.16 -1.34 2.37
CA VAL A 9 5.69 -1.28 2.37
C VAL A 9 5.10 -2.31 3.34
N LEU A 10 5.64 -3.53 3.37
CA LEU A 10 5.18 -4.55 4.31
C LEU A 10 5.38 -4.11 5.77
N GLU A 11 6.55 -3.61 6.12
CA GLU A 11 6.83 -3.14 7.48
C GLU A 11 5.97 -1.92 7.86
N HIS A 12 5.68 -1.01 6.93
CA HIS A 12 4.72 0.07 7.16
C HIS A 12 3.33 -0.46 7.49
N LEU A 13 2.84 -1.42 6.70
CA LEU A 13 1.53 -2.03 6.90
C LEU A 13 1.43 -2.84 8.21
N LYS A 14 2.50 -3.54 8.59
CA LYS A 14 2.60 -4.26 9.87
C LYS A 14 2.59 -3.36 11.11
N GLN A 15 2.76 -2.05 10.96
CA GLN A 15 2.59 -1.09 12.06
C GLN A 15 1.12 -0.70 12.27
N GLY A 16 0.17 -1.36 11.60
CA GLY A 16 -1.25 -1.01 11.63
C GLY A 16 -1.58 0.27 10.85
N ARG A 17 -0.63 0.78 10.07
CA ARG A 17 -0.80 2.01 9.29
C ARG A 17 -1.28 1.67 7.89
N SER A 18 -2.19 2.50 7.39
CA SER A 18 -2.59 2.47 5.99
C SER A 18 -1.55 3.11 5.09
N ILE A 19 -1.60 2.79 3.80
CA ILE A 19 -0.75 3.44 2.79
C ILE A 19 -1.52 3.71 1.50
N THR A 20 -1.39 4.92 0.96
CA THR A 20 -1.88 5.30 -0.37
C THR A 20 -0.72 5.33 -1.38
N GLN A 21 -1.04 5.43 -2.67
CA GLN A 21 -0.02 5.59 -3.72
C GLN A 21 0.84 6.85 -3.52
N VAL A 22 0.26 7.93 -2.98
CA VAL A 22 1.00 9.18 -2.68
C VAL A 22 1.96 8.98 -1.51
N ASP A 23 1.52 8.30 -0.44
CA ASP A 23 2.39 7.98 0.70
C ASP A 23 3.57 7.11 0.28
N ALA A 24 3.32 6.10 -0.56
CA ALA A 24 4.36 5.21 -1.06
C ALA A 24 5.43 5.94 -1.88
N ILE A 25 5.04 6.94 -2.68
CA ILE A 25 5.99 7.80 -3.41
C ILE A 25 6.78 8.67 -2.43
N ARG A 26 6.12 9.32 -1.48
CA ARG A 26 6.75 10.26 -0.55
C ARG A 26 7.73 9.57 0.40
N LEU A 27 7.31 8.46 1.00
CA LEU A 27 8.05 7.74 2.04
C LEU A 27 9.10 6.78 1.48
N TYR A 28 8.80 6.09 0.37
CA TYR A 28 9.60 4.95 -0.12
C TYR A 28 10.05 5.06 -1.58
N LYS A 29 9.76 6.20 -2.24
CA LYS A 29 9.99 6.39 -3.69
C LYS A 29 9.36 5.28 -4.54
N CYS A 30 8.24 4.71 -4.08
CA CYS A 30 7.56 3.60 -4.70
C CYS A 30 6.44 4.07 -5.63
N TYR A 31 6.71 4.11 -6.93
CA TYR A 31 5.76 4.55 -7.96
C TYR A 31 4.76 3.48 -8.40
N ARG A 32 4.99 2.21 -8.06
CA ARG A 32 4.13 1.08 -8.45
C ARG A 32 3.61 0.34 -7.22
N LEU A 33 2.92 1.05 -6.32
CA LEU A 33 2.41 0.47 -5.08
C LEU A 33 1.49 -0.72 -5.36
N SER A 34 0.60 -0.60 -6.34
CA SER A 34 -0.32 -1.68 -6.73
C SER A 34 0.39 -2.99 -7.09
N ALA A 35 1.56 -2.93 -7.73
CA ALA A 35 2.37 -4.11 -8.06
C ALA A 35 2.99 -4.73 -6.80
N ILE A 36 3.42 -3.90 -5.84
CA ILE A 36 3.91 -4.37 -4.54
C ILE A 36 2.78 -5.04 -3.75
N ILE A 37 1.61 -4.40 -3.66
CA ILE A 37 0.45 -4.98 -2.96
C ILE A 37 0.06 -6.32 -3.59
N LYS A 38 0.04 -6.43 -4.93
CA LYS A 38 -0.20 -7.71 -5.61
C LYS A 38 0.83 -8.77 -5.21
N ARG A 39 2.11 -8.42 -5.15
CA ARG A 39 3.17 -9.34 -4.71
C ARG A 39 3.00 -9.79 -3.26
N LEU A 40 2.66 -8.87 -2.35
CA LEU A 40 2.43 -9.18 -0.94
C LEU A 40 1.20 -10.11 -0.76
N ARG A 41 0.12 -9.86 -1.50
CA ARG A 41 -1.05 -10.76 -1.52
C ARG A 41 -0.69 -12.16 -2.02
N ASN A 42 0.12 -12.25 -3.08
CA ASN A 42 0.63 -13.53 -3.59
C ASN A 42 1.54 -14.26 -2.58
N GLN A 43 2.13 -13.54 -1.62
CA GLN A 43 2.92 -14.10 -0.52
C GLN A 43 2.05 -14.52 0.68
N GLY A 44 0.73 -14.33 0.62
CA GLY A 44 -0.22 -14.72 1.68
C GLY A 44 -0.60 -13.59 2.64
N HIS A 45 -0.15 -12.36 2.41
CA HIS A 45 -0.57 -11.22 3.24
C HIS A 45 -1.99 -10.78 2.86
N GLU A 46 -2.92 -10.85 3.82
CA GLU A 46 -4.29 -10.40 3.61
C GLU A 46 -4.37 -8.87 3.72
N ILE A 47 -4.27 -8.19 2.58
CA ILE A 47 -4.29 -6.72 2.49
C ILE A 47 -5.65 -6.28 1.92
N LEU A 48 -6.35 -5.44 2.67
CA LEU A 48 -7.64 -4.84 2.28
C LEU A 48 -7.40 -3.61 1.38
N THR A 49 -8.33 -3.36 0.46
CA THR A 49 -8.34 -2.13 -0.36
C THR A 49 -9.59 -1.33 -0.03
N TYR A 50 -9.41 -0.04 0.22
CA TYR A 50 -10.50 0.92 0.37
C TYR A 50 -10.40 1.96 -0.74
N ASN A 51 -11.54 2.34 -1.31
CA ASN A 51 -11.62 3.46 -2.25
C ASN A 51 -11.84 4.75 -1.47
N GLU A 52 -10.87 5.65 -1.50
CA GLU A 52 -10.95 6.97 -0.88
C GLU A 52 -11.27 8.03 -1.92
N ARG A 53 -12.23 8.91 -1.60
CA ARG A 53 -12.55 10.05 -2.47
C ARG A 53 -11.34 10.96 -2.60
N ASN A 54 -11.06 11.40 -3.82
CA ASN A 54 -9.99 12.37 -4.03
C ASN A 54 -10.38 13.74 -3.45
N ASN A 55 -9.38 14.52 -3.03
CA ASN A 55 -9.58 15.88 -2.52
C ASN A 55 -10.22 16.83 -3.57
N SER A 56 -10.10 16.53 -4.86
CA SER A 56 -10.75 17.28 -5.94
C SER A 56 -12.27 17.08 -5.99
N GLY A 57 -12.82 16.19 -5.16
CA GLY A 57 -14.24 15.85 -5.19
C GLY A 57 -14.62 14.91 -6.34
N THR A 58 -13.71 14.53 -7.23
CA THR A 58 -13.98 13.67 -8.39
C THR A 58 -13.03 12.48 -8.43
N GLY A 59 -13.60 11.29 -8.61
CA GLY A 59 -12.87 10.01 -8.63
C GLY A 59 -12.40 9.55 -7.25
N THR A 60 -11.82 8.35 -7.21
CA THR A 60 -11.29 7.73 -5.99
C THR A 60 -9.88 7.21 -6.22
N HIS A 61 -9.12 7.04 -5.15
CA HIS A 61 -7.84 6.34 -5.14
C HIS A 61 -7.85 5.21 -4.10
N ALA A 62 -6.92 4.27 -4.24
CA ALA A 62 -6.81 3.14 -3.34
C ALA A 62 -5.98 3.48 -2.10
N ARG A 63 -6.54 3.16 -0.92
CA ARG A 63 -5.83 3.03 0.36
C ARG A 63 -5.75 1.55 0.73
N TYR A 64 -4.58 1.11 1.20
CA TYR A 64 -4.32 -0.27 1.56
C TYR A 64 -4.01 -0.42 3.05
N GLU A 65 -4.52 -1.49 3.66
CA GLU A 65 -4.27 -1.85 5.06
C GLU A 65 -4.05 -3.36 5.19
N LEU A 66 -3.16 -3.78 6.10
CA LEU A 66 -3.01 -5.18 6.45
C LEU A 66 -4.12 -5.56 7.43
N LYS A 67 -4.82 -6.66 7.18
CA LYS A 67 -5.91 -7.12 8.04
C LYS A 67 -5.36 -7.73 9.33
N GLY A 68 -5.99 -7.40 10.46
CA GLY A 68 -5.71 -8.06 11.75
C GLY A 68 -4.41 -7.61 12.41
N VAL A 69 -4.01 -6.36 12.19
CA VAL A 69 -2.89 -5.69 12.88
C VAL A 69 -3.41 -4.77 13.97
#